data_AF-A0A7D4Y485-F1
#
_entry.id   AF-A0A7D4Y485-F1
#
_cell.length_a   1.000
_cell.length_b   1.000
_cell.length_c   1.000
_cell.angle_alpha   90.00
_cell.angle_beta   90.00
_cell.angle_gamma   90.00
#
_symmetry.space_group_name_H-M   'P 1'
#
loop_
_entity.id
_entity.type
_entity.pdbx_description
1 polymer ?
#
loop_
_entity_poly.entity_id
_entity_poly.type
_entity_poly.pdbx_seq_one_letter_code
_entity_poly.pdbx_strand_id
1 'polypeptide(L)'
;MHTRRTFLAGASLLTLSGCLSAPTVDGSAGDLPGGNGSSGETRLEGTGGPAVTLASVDDAPDLPLGVEVTITEPAATEEHPPRLAVSVTNDGDEAIAIGEARAAVFEYQYSDGGFLALLPADGEYDADPGCWRLDSAVGTTMEYRTVTLEPGESHTSDLELYAAGVEDDACLPVGEHRFETTITRYADPEDLGAGEERVEWGFTLLLE
;
A
#
# COMPACT_ATOMS: atom_id res chain seq x y z
N MET A 1 6.07 50.19 -12.21
CA MET A 1 5.53 51.30 -11.40
C MET A 1 4.02 51.15 -11.26
N HIS A 2 3.52 50.64 -10.13
CA HIS A 2 2.25 51.01 -9.44
C HIS A 2 2.14 50.20 -8.13
N THR A 3 2.98 50.57 -7.17
CA THR A 3 2.66 50.98 -5.78
C THR A 3 1.27 50.64 -5.17
N ARG A 4 1.30 49.88 -4.04
CA ARG A 4 0.52 50.02 -2.76
C ARG A 4 -0.93 49.46 -2.70
N ARG A 5 -1.48 48.92 -1.58
CA ARG A 5 -1.06 48.56 -0.20
C ARG A 5 -2.32 48.09 0.60
N THR A 6 -2.13 47.35 1.72
CA THR A 6 -2.89 47.45 3.02
C THR A 6 -4.30 46.80 3.13
N PHE A 7 -4.80 46.20 4.23
CA PHE A 7 -4.37 45.56 5.51
C PHE A 7 -5.67 45.10 6.27
N LEU A 8 -5.49 44.40 7.41
CA LEU A 8 -6.37 44.20 8.60
C LEU A 8 -7.35 43.00 8.55
N ALA A 9 -7.49 42.08 9.52
CA ALA A 9 -7.26 41.92 10.97
C ALA A 9 -8.60 41.68 11.71
N GLY A 10 -8.61 40.71 12.64
CA GLY A 10 -9.67 40.43 13.62
C GLY A 10 -9.74 38.92 13.89
N ALA A 11 -9.11 38.33 14.92
CA ALA A 11 -9.27 38.46 16.37
C ALA A 11 -10.67 38.07 16.90
N SER A 12 -10.80 36.89 17.53
CA SER A 12 -10.96 36.77 19.00
C SER A 12 -11.36 35.36 19.46
N LEU A 13 -10.78 35.00 20.61
CA LEU A 13 -11.00 33.84 21.48
C LEU A 13 -12.43 33.72 22.03
N LEU A 14 -12.86 32.50 22.37
CA LEU A 14 -13.67 32.20 23.57
C LEU A 14 -13.45 30.74 24.02
N THR A 15 -12.90 30.60 25.22
CA THR A 15 -12.86 29.38 26.06
C THR A 15 -14.19 29.19 26.80
N LEU A 16 -14.60 27.96 27.14
CA LEU A 16 -15.22 27.63 28.43
C LEU A 16 -15.41 26.11 28.65
N SER A 17 -15.17 25.74 29.91
CA SER A 17 -15.16 24.42 30.53
C SER A 17 -16.54 24.00 31.07
N GLY A 18 -16.81 22.70 31.24
CA GLY A 18 -17.95 22.16 31.98
C GLY A 18 -18.03 20.63 31.89
N CYS A 19 -17.51 19.87 32.86
CA CYS A 19 -18.11 19.44 34.14
C CYS A 19 -18.75 18.03 34.09
N LEU A 20 -18.11 17.12 34.84
CA LEU A 20 -18.55 15.80 35.30
C LEU A 20 -20.02 15.73 35.77
N SER A 21 -20.67 14.58 35.57
CA SER A 21 -21.40 13.86 36.62
C SER A 21 -21.73 12.42 36.20
N ALA A 22 -21.21 11.46 36.96
CA ALA A 22 -21.59 10.06 36.95
C ALA A 22 -22.78 9.84 37.90
N PRO A 23 -23.77 9.01 37.56
CA PRO A 23 -24.72 8.49 38.54
C PRO A 23 -24.18 7.21 39.19
N THR A 24 -23.91 7.28 40.50
CA THR A 24 -23.87 6.10 41.37
C THR A 24 -25.30 5.71 41.74
N VAL A 25 -25.70 4.48 41.39
CA VAL A 25 -26.92 3.85 41.90
C VAL A 25 -26.50 2.57 42.63
N ASP A 26 -26.84 2.50 43.91
CA ASP A 26 -26.52 1.40 44.80
C ASP A 26 -27.72 0.43 44.89
N GLY A 27 -27.42 -0.88 44.80
CA GLY A 27 -28.19 -1.98 45.34
C GLY A 27 -29.50 -2.42 44.68
N SER A 28 -29.49 -3.57 44.00
CA SER A 28 -30.30 -4.75 44.37
C SER A 28 -30.00 -5.96 43.50
N ALA A 29 -29.74 -7.09 44.16
CA ALA A 29 -29.54 -8.40 43.55
C ALA A 29 -30.80 -8.87 42.81
N GLY A 30 -30.63 -9.30 41.57
CA GLY A 30 -31.64 -9.92 40.73
C GLY A 30 -30.96 -10.82 39.72
N ASP A 31 -30.91 -12.11 40.04
CA ASP A 31 -30.53 -13.24 39.20
C ASP A 31 -31.36 -13.28 37.91
N LEU A 32 -30.71 -13.15 36.75
CA LEU A 32 -31.17 -13.72 35.46
C LEU A 32 -29.96 -14.02 34.54
N PRO A 33 -30.02 -15.10 33.73
CA PRO A 33 -28.87 -15.68 33.05
C PRO A 33 -28.69 -15.19 31.61
N GLY A 34 -27.44 -15.28 31.11
CA GLY A 34 -27.16 -15.48 29.68
C GLY A 34 -26.77 -14.21 28.91
N GLY A 35 -25.57 -14.25 28.32
CA GLY A 35 -25.18 -13.33 27.24
C GLY A 35 -23.86 -12.60 27.44
N ASN A 36 -22.78 -13.29 27.85
CA ASN A 36 -21.43 -12.73 27.71
C ASN A 36 -20.79 -13.28 26.44
N GLY A 37 -21.03 -12.59 25.33
CA GLY A 37 -20.48 -12.86 24.02
C GLY A 37 -20.47 -11.58 23.21
N SER A 38 -19.69 -10.59 23.66
CA SER A 38 -19.26 -9.51 22.78
C SER A 38 -18.11 -10.06 21.94
N SER A 39 -18.46 -10.91 20.98
CA SER A 39 -17.63 -11.18 19.82
C SER A 39 -17.94 -10.07 18.83
N GLY A 40 -17.10 -9.05 18.81
CA GLY A 40 -17.05 -8.13 17.67
C GLY A 40 -16.74 -8.95 16.44
N GLU A 41 -17.77 -9.24 15.65
CA GLU A 41 -17.70 -9.87 14.33
C GLU A 41 -17.11 -8.87 13.31
N THR A 42 -15.83 -8.51 13.49
CA THR A 42 -15.00 -7.97 12.40
C THR A 42 -14.05 -9.01 11.84
N ARG A 43 -13.90 -10.17 12.50
CA ARG A 43 -13.13 -11.29 11.98
C ARG A 43 -13.97 -12.04 10.96
N LEU A 44 -13.66 -11.88 9.68
CA LEU A 44 -14.15 -12.76 8.62
C LEU A 44 -13.79 -14.21 9.01
N GLU A 45 -14.79 -15.09 9.09
CA GLU A 45 -14.55 -16.49 9.36
C GLU A 45 -13.78 -17.10 8.18
N GLY A 46 -12.58 -17.65 8.45
CA GLY A 46 -11.79 -18.41 7.46
C GLY A 46 -10.51 -17.76 6.93
N THR A 47 -10.12 -16.55 7.38
CA THR A 47 -9.01 -15.80 6.76
C THR A 47 -7.66 -15.84 7.50
N GLY A 48 -7.55 -16.46 8.67
CA GLY A 48 -6.27 -16.65 9.39
C GLY A 48 -5.58 -15.38 9.92
N GLY A 49 -5.24 -14.43 9.05
CA GLY A 49 -4.49 -13.20 9.27
C GLY A 49 -5.28 -11.88 9.08
N PRO A 50 -4.56 -10.73 9.10
CA PRO A 50 -5.15 -9.40 9.01
C PRO A 50 -5.76 -9.11 7.63
N ALA A 51 -6.72 -8.19 7.58
CA ALA A 51 -7.22 -7.61 6.36
C ALA A 51 -6.29 -6.48 5.89
N VAL A 52 -6.05 -6.43 4.58
CA VAL A 52 -5.23 -5.42 3.90
C VAL A 52 -6.14 -4.35 3.32
N THR A 53 -5.83 -3.09 3.62
CA THR A 53 -6.43 -1.92 3.00
C THR A 53 -5.37 -0.95 2.50
N LEU A 54 -5.74 -0.12 1.54
CA LEU A 54 -4.88 0.96 1.04
C LEU A 54 -5.05 2.19 1.94
N ALA A 55 -4.04 2.52 2.73
CA ALA A 55 -4.07 3.65 3.65
C ALA A 55 -3.81 4.98 2.92
N SER A 56 -2.86 4.98 1.99
CA SER A 56 -2.53 6.14 1.16
C SER A 56 -1.82 5.72 -0.11
N VAL A 57 -1.97 6.50 -1.18
CA VAL A 57 -1.12 6.50 -2.36
C VAL A 57 -0.54 7.91 -2.46
N ASP A 58 0.72 8.02 -2.88
CA ASP A 58 1.31 9.32 -3.16
C ASP A 58 0.54 10.07 -4.25
N ASP A 59 0.74 11.38 -4.31
CA ASP A 59 0.26 12.18 -5.43
C ASP A 59 0.83 11.65 -6.75
N ALA A 60 0.10 11.92 -7.85
CA ALA A 60 0.56 11.54 -9.17
C ALA A 60 2.00 12.05 -9.42
N PRO A 61 2.87 11.23 -10.05
CA PRO A 61 4.24 11.62 -10.31
C PRO A 61 4.29 12.92 -11.12
N ASP A 62 5.33 13.74 -10.91
CA ASP A 62 5.60 14.97 -11.69
C ASP A 62 6.11 14.65 -13.13
N LEU A 63 5.55 13.61 -13.75
CA LEU A 63 5.78 13.14 -15.11
C LEU A 63 4.41 12.83 -15.75
N PRO A 64 4.30 12.76 -17.09
CA PRO A 64 3.04 12.38 -17.75
C PRO A 64 2.77 10.87 -17.61
N LEU A 65 2.64 10.40 -16.38
CA LEU A 65 2.42 9.01 -15.99
C LEU A 65 1.26 8.94 -15.00
N GLY A 66 0.32 8.04 -15.26
CA GLY A 66 -0.70 7.65 -14.31
C GLY A 66 -0.21 6.47 -13.46
N VAL A 67 -0.47 6.48 -12.16
CA VAL A 67 -0.22 5.34 -11.27
C VAL A 67 -1.50 4.91 -10.59
N GLU A 68 -1.73 3.60 -10.48
CA GLU A 68 -2.90 3.04 -9.81
C GLU A 68 -2.49 1.84 -8.94
N VAL A 69 -3.09 1.76 -7.75
CA VAL A 69 -2.95 0.64 -6.82
C VAL A 69 -4.35 0.19 -6.42
N THR A 70 -4.67 -1.08 -6.67
CA THR A 70 -5.99 -1.65 -6.36
C THR A 70 -5.83 -2.92 -5.54
N ILE A 71 -6.46 -2.98 -4.36
CA ILE A 71 -6.54 -4.23 -3.58
C ILE A 71 -7.57 -5.14 -4.25
N THR A 72 -7.12 -6.28 -4.76
CA THR A 72 -7.97 -7.23 -5.50
C THR A 72 -8.50 -8.32 -4.58
N GLU A 73 -7.69 -8.77 -3.62
CA GLU A 73 -8.09 -9.72 -2.57
C GLU A 73 -7.53 -9.27 -1.22
N PRO A 74 -8.35 -8.72 -0.31
CA PRO A 74 -7.85 -8.02 0.87
C PRO A 74 -7.36 -8.96 1.98
N ALA A 75 -7.64 -10.25 1.92
CA ALA A 75 -7.36 -11.15 3.03
C ALA A 75 -6.64 -12.41 2.56
N ALA A 76 -5.75 -12.90 3.42
CA ALA A 76 -5.15 -14.21 3.27
C ALA A 76 -6.20 -15.32 3.36
N THR A 77 -5.97 -16.40 2.64
CA THR A 77 -6.68 -17.68 2.82
C THR A 77 -5.66 -18.80 3.03
N GLU A 78 -6.12 -20.04 3.14
CA GLU A 78 -5.22 -21.20 3.10
C GLU A 78 -4.63 -21.43 1.69
N GLU A 79 -5.23 -20.84 0.66
CA GLU A 79 -4.89 -21.11 -0.75
C GLU A 79 -4.02 -20.03 -1.37
N HIS A 80 -4.16 -18.77 -0.94
CA HIS A 80 -3.38 -17.65 -1.45
C HIS A 80 -3.19 -16.53 -0.40
N PRO A 81 -2.13 -15.72 -0.52
CA PRO A 81 -1.95 -14.49 0.25
C PRO A 81 -2.93 -13.39 -0.20
N PRO A 82 -2.96 -12.23 0.50
CA PRO A 82 -3.62 -11.04 -0.01
C PRO A 82 -3.04 -10.61 -1.36
N ARG A 83 -3.87 -10.00 -2.21
CA ARG A 83 -3.52 -9.59 -3.57
C ARG A 83 -3.85 -8.15 -3.84
N LEU A 84 -3.02 -7.55 -4.69
CA LEU A 84 -3.19 -6.21 -5.22
C LEU A 84 -2.69 -6.15 -6.66
N ALA A 85 -3.20 -5.20 -7.42
CA ALA A 85 -2.70 -4.88 -8.76
C ALA A 85 -2.09 -3.48 -8.75
N VAL A 86 -0.94 -3.33 -9.40
CA VAL A 86 -0.29 -2.03 -9.60
C VAL A 86 -0.14 -1.77 -11.09
N SER A 87 -0.49 -0.56 -11.51
CA SER A 87 -0.44 -0.14 -12.91
C SER A 87 0.27 1.19 -13.08
N VAL A 88 1.11 1.28 -14.12
CA VAL A 88 1.71 2.52 -14.62
C VAL A 88 1.22 2.76 -16.03
N THR A 89 0.61 3.91 -16.29
CA THR A 89 0.00 4.30 -17.57
C THR A 89 0.75 5.48 -18.18
N ASN A 90 0.97 5.45 -19.49
CA ASN A 90 1.46 6.63 -20.21
C ASN A 90 0.30 7.61 -20.45
N ASP A 91 0.22 8.67 -19.66
CA ASP A 91 -0.78 9.73 -19.80
C ASP A 91 -0.37 10.84 -20.80
N GLY A 92 0.83 10.68 -21.40
CA GLY A 92 1.32 11.54 -22.46
C GLY A 92 0.72 11.24 -23.83
N ASP A 93 1.15 12.01 -24.83
CA ASP A 93 0.73 11.91 -26.23
C ASP A 93 1.79 11.28 -27.15
N GLU A 94 2.95 10.92 -26.60
CA GLU A 94 4.05 10.26 -27.30
C GLU A 94 4.38 8.90 -26.66
N ALA A 95 4.87 7.94 -27.45
CA ALA A 95 5.34 6.67 -26.93
C ALA A 95 6.58 6.88 -26.03
N ILE A 96 6.67 6.15 -24.94
CA ILE A 96 7.77 6.24 -23.97
C ILE A 96 8.30 4.84 -23.66
N ALA A 97 9.48 4.75 -23.05
CA ALA A 97 9.88 3.53 -22.36
C ALA A 97 9.98 3.77 -20.84
N ILE A 98 9.64 2.75 -20.06
CA ILE A 98 9.85 2.74 -18.61
C ILE A 98 10.88 1.67 -18.23
N GLY A 99 11.74 1.99 -17.26
CA GLY A 99 12.74 1.12 -16.67
C GLY A 99 12.97 1.46 -15.19
N GLU A 100 13.46 0.58 -14.33
CA GLU A 100 13.38 -0.87 -14.46
C GLU A 100 11.90 -1.28 -14.40
N ALA A 101 11.40 -1.94 -15.46
CA ALA A 101 9.97 -2.17 -15.66
C ALA A 101 9.31 -2.93 -14.49
N ARG A 102 10.01 -3.92 -13.93
CA ARG A 102 9.53 -4.72 -12.79
C ARG A 102 9.34 -3.87 -11.54
N ALA A 103 10.35 -3.09 -11.19
CA ALA A 103 10.31 -2.21 -10.03
C ALA A 103 9.26 -1.09 -10.19
N ALA A 104 9.00 -0.63 -11.42
CA ALA A 104 8.00 0.40 -11.70
C ALA A 104 6.58 -0.02 -11.29
N VAL A 105 6.29 -1.32 -11.30
CA VAL A 105 5.01 -1.93 -10.85
C VAL A 105 5.19 -2.79 -9.60
N PHE A 106 6.21 -2.50 -8.78
CA PHE A 106 6.45 -3.11 -7.47
C PHE A 106 6.74 -4.62 -7.43
N GLU A 107 7.09 -5.25 -8.56
CA GLU A 107 7.53 -6.64 -8.53
C GLU A 107 8.85 -6.79 -7.76
N TYR A 108 8.89 -7.76 -6.83
CA TYR A 108 10.03 -8.06 -5.97
C TYR A 108 10.44 -6.93 -5.02
N GLN A 109 9.53 -5.99 -4.74
CA GLN A 109 9.77 -4.88 -3.83
C GLN A 109 9.41 -5.26 -2.39
N TYR A 110 10.14 -4.67 -1.44
CA TYR A 110 9.92 -4.84 -0.01
C TYR A 110 9.39 -3.55 0.59
N SER A 111 8.62 -3.66 1.68
CA SER A 111 8.22 -2.49 2.45
C SER A 111 9.42 -1.86 3.14
N ASP A 112 9.25 -0.61 3.58
CA ASP A 112 10.16 0.03 4.50
C ASP A 112 10.35 -0.83 5.75
N GLY A 113 11.60 -1.10 6.10
CA GLY A 113 11.95 -2.04 7.18
C GLY A 113 11.99 -3.51 6.76
N GLY A 114 11.49 -3.86 5.57
CA GLY A 114 11.64 -5.19 4.97
C GLY A 114 10.71 -6.26 5.53
N PHE A 115 9.61 -5.84 6.17
CA PHE A 115 8.68 -6.75 6.86
C PHE A 115 7.61 -7.38 5.95
N LEU A 116 7.38 -6.76 4.79
CA LEU A 116 6.50 -7.27 3.74
C LEU A 116 7.23 -7.30 2.40
N ALA A 117 6.83 -8.23 1.55
CA ALA A 117 7.30 -8.34 0.17
C ALA A 117 6.11 -8.40 -0.80
N LEU A 118 6.23 -7.71 -1.93
CA LEU A 118 5.33 -7.78 -3.07
C LEU A 118 5.99 -8.63 -4.16
N LEU A 119 5.36 -9.75 -4.49
CA LEU A 119 5.89 -10.69 -5.46
C LEU A 119 4.86 -10.91 -6.58
N PRO A 120 5.29 -11.14 -7.84
CA PRO A 120 4.37 -11.48 -8.93
C PRO A 120 3.47 -12.67 -8.57
N ALA A 121 2.16 -12.54 -8.78
CA ALA A 121 1.16 -13.54 -8.42
C ALA A 121 1.23 -14.84 -9.25
N ASP A 122 1.95 -14.84 -10.37
CA ASP A 122 2.21 -16.02 -11.21
C ASP A 122 3.47 -16.79 -10.79
N GLY A 123 4.17 -16.32 -9.75
CA GLY A 123 5.35 -16.98 -9.19
C GLY A 123 5.02 -18.12 -8.23
N GLU A 124 6.01 -18.99 -8.01
CA GLU A 124 5.96 -20.05 -6.99
C GLU A 124 6.98 -19.69 -5.90
N TYR A 125 6.52 -19.44 -4.69
CA TYR A 125 7.35 -19.05 -3.55
C TYR A 125 7.11 -19.99 -2.37
N ASP A 126 8.19 -20.42 -1.72
CA ASP A 126 8.10 -21.22 -0.50
C ASP A 126 7.61 -20.34 0.66
N ALA A 127 6.34 -20.54 1.04
CA ALA A 127 5.69 -19.80 2.11
C ALA A 127 4.72 -20.69 2.91
N ASP A 128 4.58 -20.38 4.20
CA ASP A 128 3.68 -21.09 5.13
C ASP A 128 2.21 -20.80 4.78
N PRO A 129 1.39 -21.78 4.34
CA PRO A 129 -0.03 -21.54 4.00
C PRO A 129 -0.83 -21.01 5.19
N GLY A 130 -1.73 -20.05 4.94
CA GLY A 130 -2.53 -19.38 5.97
C GLY A 130 -1.77 -18.35 6.82
N CYS A 131 -0.43 -18.40 6.83
CA CYS A 131 0.46 -17.44 7.49
C CYS A 131 1.14 -16.49 6.49
N TRP A 132 1.41 -17.00 5.28
CA TRP A 132 2.08 -16.37 4.14
C TRP A 132 3.41 -15.71 4.46
N ARG A 133 4.13 -16.32 5.40
CA ARG A 133 5.52 -15.99 5.70
C ARG A 133 6.43 -16.73 4.74
N LEU A 134 7.38 -16.03 4.13
CA LEU A 134 8.39 -16.64 3.27
C LEU A 134 9.35 -17.50 4.10
N ASP A 135 9.59 -18.72 3.66
CA ASP A 135 10.53 -19.66 4.29
C ASP A 135 12.00 -19.31 3.99
N SER A 136 12.23 -18.59 2.89
CA SER A 136 13.56 -18.19 2.46
C SER A 136 13.54 -16.88 1.67
N ALA A 137 14.71 -16.26 1.53
CA ALA A 137 14.84 -15.05 0.74
C ALA A 137 14.56 -15.32 -0.75
N VAL A 138 13.72 -14.49 -1.36
CA VAL A 138 13.43 -14.57 -2.78
C VAL A 138 14.54 -13.90 -3.58
N GLY A 139 15.23 -14.69 -4.41
CA GLY A 139 16.25 -14.19 -5.33
C GLY A 139 15.66 -13.84 -6.69
N THR A 140 16.08 -12.72 -7.28
CA THR A 140 15.73 -12.34 -8.65
C THR A 140 16.97 -12.08 -9.50
N THR A 141 16.86 -12.21 -10.81
CA THR A 141 17.95 -11.84 -11.73
C THR A 141 18.11 -10.32 -11.76
N MET A 142 19.35 -9.84 -11.74
CA MET A 142 19.68 -8.41 -11.88
C MET A 142 19.55 -7.91 -13.34
N GLU A 143 18.58 -8.45 -14.08
CA GLU A 143 18.30 -8.06 -15.45
C GLU A 143 17.53 -6.73 -15.46
N TYR A 144 18.16 -5.70 -16.02
CA TYR A 144 17.46 -4.43 -16.25
C TYR A 144 16.48 -4.60 -17.42
N ARG A 145 15.19 -4.47 -17.14
CA ARG A 145 14.12 -4.61 -18.14
C ARG A 145 13.49 -3.26 -18.43
N THR A 146 13.14 -3.05 -19.69
CA THR A 146 12.35 -1.90 -20.14
C THR A 146 11.09 -2.37 -20.86
N VAL A 147 10.02 -1.59 -20.78
CA VAL A 147 8.82 -1.78 -21.60
C VAL A 147 8.43 -0.46 -22.25
N THR A 148 8.04 -0.53 -23.52
CA THR A 148 7.53 0.62 -24.27
C THR A 148 6.04 0.72 -24.03
N LEU A 149 5.55 1.94 -23.78
CA LEU A 149 4.14 2.26 -23.60
C LEU A 149 3.72 3.30 -24.64
N GLU A 150 2.78 2.94 -25.50
CA GLU A 150 2.07 3.88 -26.36
C GLU A 150 1.20 4.84 -25.53
N PRO A 151 0.75 5.98 -26.09
CA PRO A 151 -0.19 6.87 -25.41
C PRO A 151 -1.45 6.12 -24.90
N GLY A 152 -1.70 6.20 -23.60
CA GLY A 152 -2.79 5.52 -22.91
C GLY A 152 -2.58 4.02 -22.64
N GLU A 153 -1.42 3.46 -22.99
CA GLU A 153 -1.07 2.08 -22.64
C GLU A 153 -0.59 1.98 -21.20
N SER A 154 -0.87 0.84 -20.57
CA SER A 154 -0.50 0.54 -19.19
C SER A 154 0.42 -0.67 -19.11
N HIS A 155 1.42 -0.57 -18.24
CA HIS A 155 2.13 -1.72 -17.70
C HIS A 155 1.55 -2.06 -16.33
N THR A 156 1.09 -3.29 -16.15
CA THR A 156 0.41 -3.73 -14.94
C THR A 156 1.00 -5.03 -14.43
N SER A 157 1.09 -5.17 -13.11
CA SER A 157 1.44 -6.42 -12.44
C SER A 157 0.41 -6.76 -11.36
N ASP A 158 -0.01 -8.03 -11.33
CA ASP A 158 -0.76 -8.62 -10.23
C ASP A 158 0.24 -9.15 -9.20
N LEU A 159 0.10 -8.70 -7.96
CA LEU A 159 1.05 -8.92 -6.89
C LEU A 159 0.39 -9.66 -5.72
N GLU A 160 1.18 -10.50 -5.08
CA GLU A 160 0.88 -11.22 -3.85
C GLU A 160 1.72 -10.65 -2.69
N LEU A 161 1.08 -10.47 -1.54
CA LEU A 161 1.69 -9.86 -0.35
C LEU A 161 2.15 -10.93 0.65
N TYR A 162 3.45 -10.96 0.94
CA TYR A 162 4.04 -11.93 1.86
C TYR A 162 4.66 -11.25 3.07
N ALA A 163 4.67 -11.95 4.21
CA ALA A 163 5.53 -11.59 5.33
C ALA A 163 6.97 -11.98 5.01
N ALA A 164 7.88 -11.03 5.16
CA ALA A 164 9.31 -11.21 4.90
C ALA A 164 10.11 -10.65 6.07
N GLY A 165 11.27 -11.24 6.41
CA GLY A 165 12.13 -10.68 7.45
C GLY A 165 11.49 -10.58 8.86
N VAL A 166 10.40 -11.31 9.11
CA VAL A 166 9.71 -11.39 10.41
C VAL A 166 10.26 -12.54 11.26
N GLU A 167 9.93 -12.56 12.56
CA GLU A 167 10.30 -13.66 13.47
C GLU A 167 9.66 -14.99 13.04
N ASP A 168 10.25 -16.11 13.48
CA ASP A 168 9.89 -17.45 12.97
C ASP A 168 8.44 -17.89 13.22
N ASP A 169 7.77 -17.29 14.20
CA ASP A 169 6.38 -17.56 14.58
C ASP A 169 5.41 -16.43 14.20
N ALA A 170 5.89 -15.42 13.47
CA ALA A 170 5.09 -14.28 13.03
C ALA A 170 4.59 -14.45 11.59
N CYS A 171 3.29 -14.23 11.38
CA CYS A 171 2.68 -14.17 10.05
C CYS A 171 2.73 -12.73 9.49
N LEU A 172 1.77 -12.38 8.63
CA LEU A 172 1.59 -11.00 8.15
C LEU A 172 1.54 -9.98 9.32
N PRO A 173 2.51 -9.06 9.42
CA PRO A 173 2.61 -8.09 10.51
C PRO A 173 1.54 -7.00 10.40
N VAL A 174 0.76 -6.79 11.47
CA VAL A 174 -0.23 -5.71 11.56
C VAL A 174 0.41 -4.33 11.59
N GLY A 175 -0.31 -3.31 11.12
CA GLY A 175 0.13 -1.91 11.10
C GLY A 175 0.27 -1.33 9.69
N GLU A 176 0.84 -0.13 9.62
CA GLU A 176 1.10 0.57 8.36
C GLU A 176 2.46 0.16 7.79
N HIS A 177 2.49 -0.18 6.51
CA HIS A 177 3.68 -0.58 5.77
C HIS A 177 3.79 0.21 4.47
N ARG A 178 4.85 0.99 4.37
CA ARG A 178 5.15 1.84 3.22
C ARG A 178 5.94 1.07 2.17
N PHE A 179 5.57 1.23 0.90
CA PHE A 179 6.32 0.74 -0.25
C PHE A 179 6.71 1.92 -1.12
N GLU A 180 7.98 1.97 -1.52
CA GLU A 180 8.51 3.02 -2.40
C GLU A 180 9.32 2.41 -3.56
N THR A 181 9.25 3.05 -4.72
CA THR A 181 10.04 2.67 -5.90
C THR A 181 10.40 3.91 -6.71
N THR A 182 11.33 3.74 -7.65
CA THR A 182 11.69 4.76 -8.63
C THR A 182 11.28 4.30 -10.02
N ILE A 183 10.46 5.10 -10.70
CA ILE A 183 10.22 4.93 -12.14
C ILE A 183 11.27 5.73 -12.90
N THR A 184 12.00 5.07 -13.80
CA THR A 184 12.81 5.73 -14.82
C THR A 184 12.03 5.78 -16.12
N ARG A 185 11.82 6.98 -16.66
CA ARG A 185 11.14 7.25 -17.93
C ARG A 185 12.17 7.65 -18.98
N TYR A 186 12.04 7.10 -20.18
CA TYR A 186 12.77 7.50 -21.37
C TYR A 186 11.78 8.09 -22.37
N ALA A 187 12.02 9.35 -22.78
CA ALA A 187 11.16 10.04 -23.74
C ALA A 187 11.25 9.45 -25.15
N ASP A 188 12.39 8.84 -25.50
CA ASP A 188 12.59 8.15 -26.77
C ASP A 188 12.81 6.65 -26.50
N PRO A 189 11.82 5.77 -26.80
CA PRO A 189 11.96 4.33 -26.61
C PRO A 189 12.97 3.68 -27.57
N GLU A 190 13.36 4.35 -28.67
CA GLU A 190 14.35 3.83 -29.64
C GLU A 190 15.79 4.21 -29.26
N ASP A 191 15.98 5.27 -28.46
CA ASP A 191 17.28 5.72 -27.95
C ASP A 191 17.25 6.01 -26.43
N LEU A 192 17.37 4.94 -25.64
CA LEU A 192 17.47 5.02 -24.17
C LEU A 192 18.72 5.81 -23.69
N GLY A 193 19.69 6.09 -24.57
CA GLY A 193 20.86 6.89 -24.28
C GLY A 193 20.65 8.40 -24.41
N ALA A 194 19.51 8.83 -24.99
CA ALA A 194 19.20 10.24 -25.22
C ALA A 194 18.94 11.02 -23.92
N GLY A 195 18.52 10.33 -22.87
CA GLY A 195 18.26 10.90 -21.56
C GLY A 195 17.19 10.13 -20.79
N GLU A 196 17.20 10.29 -19.47
CA GLU A 196 16.25 9.63 -18.59
C GLU A 196 15.74 10.61 -17.53
N GLU A 197 14.47 10.45 -17.18
CA GLU A 197 13.81 11.16 -16.09
C GLU A 197 13.48 10.16 -15.00
N ARG A 198 13.63 10.55 -13.73
CA ARG A 198 13.34 9.67 -12.60
C ARG A 198 12.31 10.33 -11.69
N VAL A 199 11.37 9.54 -11.23
CA VAL A 199 10.39 9.94 -10.23
C VAL A 199 10.26 8.85 -9.18
N GLU A 200 10.31 9.26 -7.91
CA GLU A 200 10.02 8.39 -6.77
C GLU A 200 8.52 8.46 -6.49
N TRP A 201 7.93 7.32 -6.16
CA TRP A 201 6.53 7.25 -5.73
C TRP A 201 6.32 6.02 -4.85
N GLY A 202 5.22 6.03 -4.10
CA GLY A 202 4.88 4.95 -3.19
C GLY A 202 3.43 4.93 -2.75
N PHE A 203 3.14 3.92 -1.93
CA PHE A 203 1.85 3.76 -1.28
C PHE A 203 2.04 3.08 0.08
N THR A 204 1.02 3.18 0.93
CA THR A 204 1.01 2.59 2.27
C THR A 204 -0.15 1.63 2.37
N LEU A 205 0.14 0.39 2.79
CA LEU A 205 -0.85 -0.61 3.16
C LEU A 205 -1.08 -0.57 4.68
N LEU A 206 -2.32 -0.74 5.10
CA LEU A 206 -2.70 -0.99 6.49
C LEU A 206 -3.18 -2.43 6.65
N LEU A 207 -2.58 -3.15 7.60
CA LEU A 207 -2.96 -4.51 7.98
C LEU A 207 -3.63 -4.51 9.36
N GLU A 208 -4.91 -4.87 9.45
CA GLU A 208 -5.73 -4.85 10.69
C GLU A 208 -6.61 -6.09 10.94
#